data_AF-A0A963AI49-F1
#
_entry.id   AF-A0A963AI49-F1
#
_cell.length_a   1.000
_cell.length_b   1.000
_cell.length_c   1.000
_cell.angle_alpha   90.00
_cell.angle_beta   90.00
_cell.angle_gamma   90.00
#
_symmetry.space_group_name_H-M   'P 1'
#
loop_
_entity.id
_entity.type
_entity.pdbx_description
1 polymer ?
#
loop_
_entity_poly.entity_id
_entity_poly.type
_entity_poly.pdbx_seq_one_letter_code
_entity_poly.pdbx_strand_id
1 'polypeptide(L)'
;MNQHARHPEILLRLKRASGHLTKVIAMIEAEESCERVAQQLQAVTSALLTAKRNYVTDHIENCLEVQEGMTSGEIAEQLSELKAMTKYL
;
A
#
# COMPACT_ATOMS: atom_id res chain seq x y z
N MET A 1 -3.15 8.31 20.33
CA MET A 1 -2.44 7.24 19.58
C MET A 1 -3.51 6.45 18.83
N ASN A 2 -3.85 6.90 17.62
CA ASN A 2 -4.90 6.29 16.82
C ASN A 2 -4.41 4.93 16.31
N GLN A 3 -5.00 3.85 16.84
CA GLN A 3 -4.87 2.51 16.28
C GLN A 3 -5.59 2.52 14.93
N HIS A 4 -4.90 2.97 13.88
CA HIS A 4 -5.35 2.73 12.52
C HIS A 4 -5.61 1.23 12.37
N ALA A 5 -6.78 0.92 11.79
CA ALA A 5 -7.23 -0.43 11.54
C ALA A 5 -6.05 -1.30 11.12
N ARG A 6 -5.83 -2.42 11.80
CA ARG A 6 -4.89 -3.41 11.29
C ARG A 6 -5.36 -3.68 9.87
N HIS A 7 -4.49 -3.51 8.87
CA HIS A 7 -4.80 -3.82 7.48
C HIS A 7 -4.30 -5.24 7.17
N PRO A 8 -4.93 -6.31 7.71
CA PRO A 8 -4.43 -7.68 7.53
C PRO A 8 -4.39 -8.06 6.06
N GLU A 9 -5.32 -7.55 5.24
CA GLU A 9 -5.32 -7.83 3.81
C GLU A 9 -4.15 -7.15 3.08
N ILE A 10 -3.84 -5.90 3.39
CA ILE A 10 -2.71 -5.19 2.79
C ILE A 10 -1.40 -5.87 3.20
N LEU A 11 -1.27 -6.24 4.48
CA LEU A 11 -0.14 -7.03 4.96
C LEU A 11 -0.01 -8.35 4.20
N LEU A 12 -1.11 -9.06 3.95
CA LEU A 12 -1.10 -10.31 3.19
C LEU A 12 -0.70 -10.08 1.72
N ARG A 13 -1.18 -9.01 1.08
CA ARG A 13 -0.81 -8.62 -0.29
C ARG A 13 0.69 -8.29 -0.37
N LEU A 14 1.22 -7.51 0.57
CA LEU A 14 2.64 -7.17 0.63
C LEU A 14 3.53 -8.40 0.87
N LYS A 15 3.12 -9.32 1.75
CA LYS A 15 3.82 -10.60 1.95
C LYS A 15 3.88 -11.45 0.68
N ARG A 16 2.79 -11.50 -0.09
CA ARG A 16 2.75 -12.19 -1.39
C ARG A 16 3.69 -11.53 -2.40
N ALA A 17 3.66 -10.19 -2.50
CA ALA A 17 4.56 -9.45 -3.38
C ALA A 17 6.04 -9.65 -2.99
N SER A 18 6.34 -9.71 -1.69
CA SER A 18 7.68 -10.02 -1.19
C SER A 18 8.14 -11.42 -1.60
N GLY A 19 7.31 -12.45 -1.43
CA GLY A 19 7.65 -13.80 -1.90
C GLY A 19 7.82 -13.88 -3.43
N HIS A 20 7.02 -13.11 -4.17
CA HIS A 20 7.17 -13.01 -5.63
C HIS A 20 8.50 -12.34 -6.01
N LEU A 21 8.88 -11.26 -5.33
CA LEU A 21 10.18 -10.62 -5.53
C LEU A 21 11.34 -11.58 -5.23
N THR A 22 11.27 -12.37 -4.16
CA THR A 22 12.27 -13.42 -3.89
C THR A 22 12.42 -14.39 -5.05
N LYS A 23 11.31 -14.79 -5.68
CA LYS A 23 11.36 -15.63 -6.88
C LYS A 23 12.02 -14.92 -8.07
N VAL A 24 11.72 -13.64 -8.29
CA VAL A 24 12.37 -12.85 -9.36
C VAL A 24 13.88 -12.77 -9.16
N ILE A 25 14.33 -12.56 -7.91
CA ILE A 25 15.76 -12.56 -7.59
C ILE A 25 16.39 -13.90 -7.97
N ALA A 26 15.77 -15.02 -7.57
CA ALA A 26 16.25 -16.35 -7.94
C ALA A 26 16.26 -16.60 -9.46
N MET A 27 15.29 -16.05 -10.20
CA MET A 27 15.28 -16.13 -11.67
C MET A 27 16.47 -15.42 -12.31
N ILE A 28 16.87 -14.26 -11.76
CA ILE A 28 18.04 -13.52 -12.23
C ILE A 28 19.32 -14.29 -11.91
N GLU A 29 19.44 -14.81 -10.69
CA GLU A 29 20.59 -15.62 -10.25
C GLU A 29 20.74 -16.91 -11.08
N ALA A 30 19.61 -17.48 -11.56
CA ALA A 30 19.59 -18.66 -12.42
C ALA A 30 19.75 -18.33 -13.92
N GLU A 31 20.03 -17.07 -14.27
CA GLU A 31 20.17 -16.60 -15.66
C GLU A 31 18.96 -16.96 -16.54
N GLU A 32 17.73 -16.91 -15.99
CA GLU A 32 16.51 -17.09 -16.77
C GLU A 32 16.35 -16.00 -17.85
N SER A 33 15.50 -16.27 -18.84
CA SER A 33 15.18 -15.33 -19.93
C SER A 33 14.82 -13.94 -19.40
N CYS A 34 15.49 -12.92 -19.95
CA CYS A 34 15.22 -11.51 -19.66
C CYS A 34 13.75 -11.13 -19.84
N GLU A 35 13.07 -11.71 -20.84
CA GLU A 35 11.64 -11.48 -21.08
C GLU A 35 10.79 -12.01 -19.91
N ARG A 36 11.08 -13.23 -19.44
CA ARG A 36 10.38 -13.83 -18.30
C ARG A 36 10.61 -13.03 -17.03
N VAL A 37 11.86 -12.62 -16.75
CA VAL A 37 12.20 -11.78 -15.61
C VAL A 37 11.44 -10.45 -15.66
N ALA A 38 11.42 -9.77 -16.82
CA ALA A 38 10.70 -8.52 -17.00
C ALA A 38 9.20 -8.66 -16.75
N GLN A 39 8.57 -9.72 -17.25
CA GLN A 39 7.16 -10.02 -17.00
C GLN A 39 6.87 -10.22 -15.49
N GLN A 40 7.75 -10.92 -14.77
CA GLN A 40 7.56 -11.13 -13.34
C GLN A 40 7.80 -9.85 -12.53
N LEU A 41 8.78 -9.02 -12.89
CA LEU A 41 8.98 -7.69 -12.29
C LEU A 41 7.76 -6.79 -12.48
N GLN A 42 7.15 -6.81 -13.67
CA GLN A 42 5.90 -6.08 -13.92
C GLN A 42 4.78 -6.56 -13.01
N ALA A 43 4.65 -7.88 -12.80
CA ALA A 43 3.64 -8.42 -11.90
C ALA A 43 3.85 -8.00 -10.43
N VAL A 44 5.10 -8.01 -9.93
CA VAL A 44 5.44 -7.49 -8.60
C VAL A 44 5.08 -6.01 -8.48
N THR A 45 5.44 -5.22 -9.49
CA THR A 45 5.18 -3.77 -9.51
C THR A 45 3.68 -3.47 -9.51
N SER A 46 2.90 -4.18 -10.32
CA SER A 46 1.44 -4.07 -10.33
C SER A 46 0.83 -4.41 -8.98
N ALA A 47 1.32 -5.47 -8.31
CA ALA A 47 0.85 -5.85 -6.98
C ALA A 47 1.14 -4.76 -5.93
N LEU A 48 2.32 -4.14 -5.98
CA LEU A 48 2.68 -3.03 -5.08
C LEU A 48 1.85 -1.77 -5.35
N LEU A 49 1.59 -1.44 -6.62
CA LEU A 49 0.74 -0.31 -7.01
C LEU A 49 -0.69 -0.49 -6.48
N THR A 50 -1.26 -1.69 -6.61
CA THR A 50 -2.58 -2.00 -6.06
C THR A 50 -2.57 -1.94 -4.54
N ALA A 51 -1.57 -2.51 -3.86
CA ALA A 51 -1.47 -2.45 -2.40
C ALA A 51 -1.37 -1.00 -1.88
N LYS A 52 -0.58 -0.15 -2.56
CA LYS A 52 -0.46 1.28 -2.26
C LYS A 52 -1.81 2.00 -2.39
N ARG A 53 -2.52 1.80 -3.51
CA ARG A 53 -3.83 2.43 -3.74
C ARG A 53 -4.83 2.03 -2.66
N ASN A 54 -4.95 0.74 -2.39
CA ASN A 54 -5.85 0.24 -1.34
C ASN A 54 -5.49 0.83 0.02
N TYR A 55 -4.20 0.89 0.38
CA TYR A 55 -3.77 1.49 1.65
C TYR A 55 -4.19 2.95 1.79
N VAL A 56 -3.96 3.76 0.75
CA VAL A 56 -4.36 5.16 0.78
C VAL A 56 -5.88 5.25 0.87
N THR A 57 -6.64 4.56 0.00
CA THR A 57 -8.11 4.58 0.00
C THR A 57 -8.71 4.13 1.33
N ASP A 58 -8.27 3.01 1.90
CA ASP A 58 -8.72 2.52 3.20
C ASP A 58 -8.51 3.57 4.30
N HIS A 59 -7.37 4.28 4.27
CA HIS A 59 -7.12 5.35 5.22
C HIS A 59 -7.98 6.58 4.97
N ILE A 60 -8.25 6.96 3.71
CA ILE A 60 -9.20 8.03 3.40
C ILE A 60 -10.56 7.71 4.00
N GLU A 61 -11.07 6.49 3.79
CA GLU A 61 -12.37 6.05 4.29
C GLU A 61 -12.43 6.09 5.82
N ASN A 62 -11.40 5.59 6.51
CA ASN A 62 -11.34 5.60 7.98
C ASN A 62 -11.10 7.00 8.59
N CYS A 63 -10.38 7.89 7.92
CA CYS A 63 -10.16 9.26 8.43
C CYS A 63 -11.33 10.21 8.15
N LEU A 64 -12.22 9.86 7.21
CA LEU A 64 -13.46 10.61 6.97
C LEU A 64 -14.58 10.26 7.95
N GLU A 65 -14.40 9.26 8.82
CA GLU A 65 -15.27 9.03 9.97
C GLU A 65 -15.08 10.14 11.00
N VAL A 66 -15.79 11.26 10.81
CA VAL A 66 -15.87 12.33 11.81
C VAL A 66 -16.62 11.77 13.03
N GLN A 67 -15.90 11.58 14.13
CA GLN A 67 -16.52 11.19 15.39
C GLN A 67 -17.25 12.39 16.02
N GLU A 68 -18.43 12.14 16.59
CA GLU A 68 -19.15 13.17 17.33
C GLU A 68 -18.27 13.68 18.50
N GLY A 69 -18.02 14.98 18.55
CA GLY A 69 -17.20 15.63 19.59
C GLY A 69 -15.80 16.05 19.16
N MET A 70 -15.39 15.81 17.91
CA MET A 70 -14.13 16.32 17.39
C MET A 70 -14.07 17.86 17.35
N THR A 71 -12.93 18.41 17.74
CA THR A 71 -12.64 19.84 17.68
C THR A 71 -12.21 20.26 16.27
N SER A 72 -12.34 21.55 15.96
CA SER A 72 -11.89 22.12 14.67
C SER A 72 -10.38 21.90 14.42
N GLY A 73 -9.57 21.83 15.48
CA GLY A 73 -8.13 21.53 15.38
C GLY A 73 -7.86 20.09 14.94
N GLU A 74 -8.58 19.12 15.51
CA GLU A 74 -8.43 17.70 15.17
C GLU A 74 -8.89 17.40 13.74
N ILE A 75 -9.97 18.06 13.28
CA ILE A 75 -10.43 17.97 11.89
C ILE A 75 -9.37 18.54 10.93
N ALA A 76 -8.75 19.67 11.28
CA ALA A 76 -7.70 20.27 10.46
C ALA A 76 -6.46 19.37 10.37
N GLU A 77 -6.11 18.68 11.46
CA GLU A 77 -5.00 17.72 11.49
C GLU A 77 -5.28 16.49 10.59
N GLN A 78 -6.47 15.89 10.70
CA GLN A 78 -6.87 14.77 9.82
C GLN A 78 -6.87 15.15 8.34
N LEU A 79 -7.38 16.35 7.99
CA LEU A 79 -7.36 16.85 6.62
C LEU A 79 -5.92 17.08 6.10
N SER A 80 -5.00 17.51 6.97
CA SER A 80 -3.59 17.65 6.63
C SER A 80 -2.94 16.29 6.35
N GLU A 81 -3.19 15.29 7.19
CA GLU A 81 -2.73 13.90 6.97
C GLU A 81 -3.28 13.32 5.66
N LEU A 82 -4.57 13.50 5.42
CA LEU A 82 -5.23 13.06 4.18
C LEU A 82 -4.57 13.70 2.94
N LYS A 83 -4.32 15.00 3.00
CA LYS A 83 -3.65 15.76 1.93
C LYS A 83 -2.20 15.31 1.71
N ALA A 84 -1.51 14.84 2.75
CA ALA A 84 -0.17 14.27 2.60
C ALA A 84 -0.22 12.92 1.88
N MET A 85 -1.22 12.09 2.16
CA MET A 85 -1.34 10.74 1.61
C MET A 85 -1.86 10.68 0.18
N THR A 86 -2.73 11.61 -0.23
CA THR A 86 -3.23 11.68 -1.62
C THR A 86 -2.13 11.95 -2.64
N LYS A 87 -0.97 12.48 -2.23
CA LYS A 87 0.23 12.62 -3.07
C LYS A 87 0.76 11.29 -3.62
N TYR A 88 0.39 10.18 -2.98
CA TYR A 88 0.83 8.84 -3.33
C TYR A 88 -0.22 8.06 -4.14
N LEU A 89 -1.32 8.66 -4.57
CA LEU A 89 -2.24 8.06 -5.55
C LEU A 89 -1.68 8.21 -6.96
#